data_AF-A0A3E4PAD7-F1
#
_entry.id   AF-A0A3E4PAD7-F1
#
_cell.length_a   1.000
_cell.length_b   1.000
_cell.length_c   1.000
_cell.angle_alpha   90.00
_cell.angle_beta   90.00
_cell.angle_gamma   90.00
#
_symmetry.space_group_name_H-M   'P 1'
#
loop_
_entity.id
_entity.type
_entity.pdbx_description
1 polymer ?
#
loop_
_entity_poly.entity_id
_entity_poly.type
_entity_poly.pdbx_seq_one_letter_code
_entity_poly.pdbx_strand_id
1 'polypeptide(L)'
;MIDDMAVYIANLGKYNEGYLVGAWFTFPIDEEDVKEKIGLNEQYEEYAIHDTDNFPIAIGEYVSIEELNEMYEMIEELPDYIVECLDEFISHYGT
;
A
#
# COMPACT_ATOMS: atom_id res chain seq x y z
N MET A 1 15.08 4.83 -1.59
CA MET A 1 14.76 6.25 -1.28
C MET A 1 13.26 6.32 -1.04
N ILE A 2 12.73 7.39 -0.46
CA ILE A 2 11.26 7.56 -0.33
C ILE A 2 10.58 7.47 -1.72
N ASP A 3 11.30 7.87 -2.77
CA ASP A 3 10.87 7.78 -4.17
C ASP A 3 10.68 6.34 -4.71
N ASP A 4 11.13 5.31 -3.98
CA ASP A 4 11.06 3.89 -4.42
C ASP A 4 9.99 3.09 -3.66
N MET A 5 9.12 3.76 -2.90
CA MET A 5 8.05 3.09 -2.14
C MET A 5 6.95 2.59 -3.06
N ALA A 6 6.53 1.34 -2.84
CA ALA A 6 5.44 0.74 -3.59
C ALA A 6 4.61 -0.22 -2.74
N VAL A 7 3.37 -0.44 -3.16
CA VAL A 7 2.46 -1.44 -2.58
C VAL A 7 1.88 -2.33 -3.66
N TYR A 8 1.67 -3.59 -3.32
CA TYR A 8 0.95 -4.54 -4.16
C TYR A 8 -0.50 -4.61 -3.74
N ILE A 9 -1.40 -4.21 -4.65
CA ILE A 9 -2.84 -4.20 -4.43
C ILE A 9 -3.48 -5.30 -5.28
N ALA A 10 -4.28 -6.15 -4.65
CA ALA A 10 -4.98 -7.27 -5.27
C ALA A 10 -6.50 -7.06 -5.28
N ASN A 11 -7.17 -7.49 -6.35
CA ASN A 11 -8.62 -7.49 -6.46
C ASN A 11 -9.20 -8.70 -5.71
N LEU A 12 -9.91 -8.45 -4.61
CA LEU A 12 -10.42 -9.50 -3.72
C LEU A 12 -11.53 -10.31 -4.38
N GLY A 13 -12.44 -9.66 -5.11
CA GLY A 13 -13.53 -10.38 -5.77
C GLY A 13 -13.02 -11.33 -6.86
N LYS A 14 -12.00 -10.93 -7.63
CA LYS A 14 -11.32 -11.82 -8.60
C LYS A 14 -10.54 -12.94 -7.91
N TYR A 15 -9.88 -12.63 -6.80
CA TYR A 15 -9.18 -13.62 -5.99
C TYR A 15 -10.13 -14.71 -5.46
N ASN A 16 -11.30 -14.32 -4.97
CA ASN A 16 -12.34 -15.24 -4.50
C ASN A 16 -12.89 -16.16 -5.60
N GLU A 17 -12.81 -15.74 -6.86
CA GLU A 17 -13.15 -16.55 -8.04
C GLU A 17 -11.99 -17.44 -8.53
N GLY A 18 -10.83 -17.41 -7.87
CA GLY A 18 -9.63 -18.16 -8.22
C GLY A 18 -8.71 -17.47 -9.22
N TYR A 19 -8.91 -16.18 -9.49
CA TYR A 19 -8.04 -15.38 -10.35
C TYR A 19 -7.08 -14.53 -9.53
N LEU A 20 -5.78 -14.67 -9.79
CA LEU A 20 -4.75 -13.81 -9.21
C LEU A 20 -4.64 -12.53 -10.04
N VAL A 21 -5.36 -11.49 -9.63
CA VAL A 21 -5.33 -10.17 -10.25
C VAL A 21 -4.85 -9.14 -9.23
N GLY A 22 -3.70 -8.54 -9.50
CA GLY A 22 -3.13 -7.47 -8.70
C GLY A 22 -1.96 -6.81 -9.41
N ALA A 23 -1.52 -5.67 -8.89
CA ALA A 23 -0.42 -4.89 -9.47
C ALA A 23 0.33 -4.10 -8.40
N TRP A 24 1.57 -3.75 -8.74
CA TRP A 24 2.37 -2.80 -7.96
C TRP A 24 2.03 -1.36 -8.35
N PHE A 25 1.97 -0.50 -7.32
CA PHE A 25 1.71 0.92 -7.41
C PHE A 25 2.75 1.68 -6.59
N THR A 26 3.36 2.69 -7.19
CA THR A 26 4.29 3.62 -6.53
C THR A 26 3.51 4.80 -5.96
N PHE A 27 4.01 5.39 -4.89
CA PHE A 27 3.40 6.57 -4.29
C PHE A 27 3.67 7.87 -5.08
N PRO A 28 2.79 8.87 -4.98
CA PRO A 28 1.42 8.78 -4.45
C PRO A 28 0.53 7.94 -5.37
N ILE A 29 -0.36 7.15 -4.79
CA ILE A 29 -1.22 6.19 -5.52
C ILE A 29 -2.46 6.91 -6.04
N ASP A 30 -2.71 6.79 -7.35
CA ASP A 30 -3.96 7.23 -7.99
C ASP A 30 -5.01 6.11 -7.92
N GLU A 31 -6.13 6.38 -7.25
CA GLU A 31 -7.22 5.41 -7.08
C GLU A 31 -7.84 4.98 -8.43
N GLU A 32 -7.89 5.88 -9.41
CA GLU A 32 -8.43 5.54 -10.73
C GLU A 32 -7.47 4.63 -11.52
N ASP A 33 -6.16 4.82 -11.38
CA ASP A 33 -5.16 3.89 -11.94
C ASP A 33 -5.28 2.51 -11.29
N VAL A 34 -5.49 2.45 -9.96
CA VAL A 34 -5.75 1.18 -9.27
C VAL A 34 -6.97 0.48 -9.86
N LYS A 35 -8.10 1.19 -9.95
CA LYS A 35 -9.35 0.65 -10.50
C LYS A 35 -9.15 0.10 -11.91
N GLU A 36 -8.51 0.85 -12.79
CA GLU A 36 -8.27 0.43 -14.18
C GLU A 36 -7.35 -0.81 -14.23
N LYS A 37 -6.23 -0.78 -13.50
CA LYS A 37 -5.16 -1.76 -13.63
C LYS A 37 -5.49 -3.11 -13.01
N ILE A 38 -6.25 -3.14 -11.91
CA ILE A 38 -6.71 -4.40 -11.27
C ILE A 38 -8.17 -4.74 -11.60
N GLY A 39 -8.84 -3.91 -12.41
CA GLY A 39 -10.18 -4.16 -12.92
C GLY A 39 -11.28 -4.07 -11.86
N LEU A 40 -11.19 -3.10 -10.95
CA LEU A 40 -12.28 -2.79 -10.02
C LEU A 40 -13.46 -2.15 -10.79
N ASN A 41 -14.68 -2.48 -10.38
CA ASN A 41 -15.92 -1.94 -10.94
C ASN A 41 -17.09 -2.24 -9.98
N GLU A 42 -18.33 -1.92 -10.37
CA GLU A 42 -19.55 -2.18 -9.59
C GLU A 42 -19.74 -3.65 -9.14
N GLN A 43 -19.09 -4.62 -9.79
CA GLN A 43 -19.12 -6.03 -9.39
C GLN A 43 -17.91 -6.42 -8.51
N TYR A 44 -16.77 -5.78 -8.71
CA TYR A 44 -15.51 -6.06 -8.03
C TYR A 44 -15.02 -4.79 -7.34
N GLU A 45 -15.68 -4.43 -6.24
CA GLU A 45 -15.42 -3.18 -5.53
C GLU A 45 -14.26 -3.31 -4.53
N GLU A 46 -14.01 -4.53 -4.05
CA GLU A 46 -13.08 -4.79 -2.95
C GLU A 46 -11.65 -5.09 -3.44
N TYR A 47 -10.68 -4.49 -2.76
CA TYR A 47 -9.26 -4.76 -2.91
C TYR A 47 -8.61 -5.01 -1.55
N ALA A 48 -7.41 -5.60 -1.57
CA ALA A 48 -6.56 -5.74 -0.39
C ALA A 48 -5.12 -5.41 -0.74
N ILE A 49 -4.42 -4.83 0.22
CA ILE A 49 -2.97 -4.66 0.18
C ILE A 49 -2.36 -5.99 0.61
N HIS A 50 -1.57 -6.61 -0.28
CA HIS A 50 -1.01 -7.92 0.01
C HIS A 50 0.47 -7.86 0.35
N ASP A 51 1.18 -6.86 -0.17
CA ASP A 51 2.61 -6.72 0.03
C ASP A 51 3.04 -5.25 -0.11
N THR A 52 4.21 -4.93 0.44
CA THR A 52 4.83 -3.60 0.33
C THR A 52 6.29 -3.75 -0.05
N ASP A 53 6.81 -2.77 -0.81
CA ASP A 53 8.22 -2.69 -1.16
C ASP A 53 8.77 -1.33 -0.75
N ASN A 54 9.89 -1.35 -0.01
CA ASN A 54 10.54 -0.18 0.59
C ASN A 54 9.65 0.71 1.49
N PHE A 55 8.47 0.24 1.87
CA PHE A 55 7.61 0.94 2.82
C PHE A 55 8.12 0.68 4.24
N PRO A 56 8.40 1.73 5.05
CA PRO A 56 9.18 1.58 6.29
C PRO A 56 8.39 1.00 7.47
N ILE A 57 7.12 0.64 7.25
CA ILE A 57 6.20 0.17 8.27
C ILE A 57 5.33 -0.97 7.72
N ALA A 58 4.92 -1.89 8.59
CA ALA A 58 3.97 -2.92 8.22
C ALA A 58 2.58 -2.32 7.99
N ILE A 59 1.92 -2.76 6.93
CA ILE A 59 0.61 -2.25 6.51
C ILE A 59 -0.44 -3.36 6.60
N GLY A 60 -1.60 -3.02 7.13
CA GLY A 60 -2.74 -3.93 7.19
C GLY A 60 -3.39 -4.14 5.83
N GLU A 61 -3.93 -5.33 5.60
CA GLU A 61 -4.52 -5.72 4.31
C GLU A 61 -5.71 -4.85 3.87
N TYR A 62 -6.39 -4.21 4.82
CA TYR A 62 -7.62 -3.42 4.62
C TYR A 62 -7.42 -1.92 4.78
N VAL A 63 -6.17 -1.44 4.80
CA VAL A 63 -5.87 0.00 4.80
C VAL A 63 -6.36 0.59 3.47
N SER A 64 -6.96 1.78 3.51
CA SER A 64 -7.44 2.46 2.30
C SER A 64 -6.30 3.13 1.54
N ILE A 65 -6.48 3.34 0.23
CA ILE A 65 -5.51 4.08 -0.61
C ILE A 65 -5.30 5.52 -0.10
N GLU A 66 -6.34 6.16 0.43
CA GLU A 66 -6.25 7.48 1.05
C GLU A 66 -5.33 7.45 2.28
N GLU A 67 -5.57 6.54 3.23
CA GLU A 67 -4.71 6.37 4.40
C GLU A 67 -3.26 6.03 4.02
N LEU A 68 -3.06 5.20 3.00
CA LEU A 68 -1.72 4.90 2.46
C LEU A 68 -1.01 6.16 1.98
N ASN A 69 -1.69 7.00 1.21
CA ASN A 69 -1.13 8.26 0.70
C ASN A 69 -0.85 9.25 1.84
N GLU A 70 -1.74 9.35 2.84
CA GLU A 70 -1.49 10.17 4.04
C GLU A 70 -0.26 9.69 4.80
N MET A 71 -0.09 8.36 4.97
CA MET A 71 1.09 7.79 5.60
C MET A 71 2.36 8.13 4.81
N TYR A 72 2.32 8.00 3.49
CA TYR A 72 3.43 8.37 2.62
C TYR A 72 3.80 9.85 2.77
N GLU A 73 2.83 10.76 2.75
CA GLU A 73 3.07 12.20 2.95
C GLU A 73 3.73 12.47 4.32
N MET A 74 3.24 11.84 5.39
CA MET A 74 3.84 11.97 6.72
C MET A 74 5.28 11.46 6.76
N ILE A 75 5.57 10.36 6.07
CA ILE A 75 6.91 9.79 5.99
C ILE A 75 7.85 10.70 5.19
N GLU A 76 7.37 11.30 4.09
CA GLU A 76 8.14 12.23 3.25
C GLU A 76 8.59 13.49 4.03
N GLU A 77 7.82 13.92 5.02
CA GLU A 77 8.17 15.04 5.90
C GLU A 77 9.24 14.70 6.96
N LEU A 78 9.49 13.40 7.22
CA LEU A 78 10.44 12.98 8.23
C LEU A 78 11.89 13.03 7.69
N PRO A 79 12.88 13.37 8.54
CA PRO A 79 14.28 13.25 8.18
C PRO A 79 14.66 11.79 7.85
N ASP A 80 15.50 11.57 6.83
CA ASP A 80 15.93 10.23 6.37
C ASP A 80 16.37 9.29 7.51
N TYR A 81 17.16 9.80 8.47
CA TYR A 81 17.66 9.01 9.60
C TYR A 81 16.57 8.51 10.54
N ILE A 82 15.40 9.17 10.57
CA ILE A 82 14.23 8.69 11.30
C ILE A 82 13.57 7.58 10.50
N VAL A 83 13.37 7.79 9.20
CA VAL A 83 12.74 6.81 8.29
C VAL A 83 13.49 5.49 8.28
N GLU A 84 14.83 5.53 8.23
CA GLU A 84 15.69 4.34 8.31
C GLU A 84 15.53 3.52 9.60
N CYS A 85 15.10 4.16 10.70
CA CYS A 85 14.88 3.52 12.00
C CYS A 85 13.41 3.22 12.30
N LEU A 86 12.47 3.58 11.43
CA LEU A 86 11.03 3.47 11.71
C LEU A 86 10.59 2.02 11.96
N ASP A 87 11.03 1.09 11.13
CA ASP A 87 10.67 -0.33 11.27
C ASP A 87 11.16 -0.91 12.61
N GLU A 88 12.42 -0.64 12.98
CA GLU A 88 12.97 -1.07 14.27
C GLU A 88 12.23 -0.41 15.46
N PHE A 89 11.91 0.88 15.34
CA PHE A 89 11.17 1.60 16.37
C PHE A 89 9.77 1.02 16.58
N ILE A 90 9.02 0.76 15.49
CA ILE A 90 7.68 0.16 15.56
C ILE A 90 7.76 -1.29 16.01
N SER A 91 8.74 -2.08 15.55
CA SER A 91 8.90 -3.45 16.02
C SER A 91 9.18 -3.53 17.53
N HIS A 92 9.83 -2.52 18.11
CA HIS A 92 10.15 -2.50 19.54
C HIS A 92 9.05 -1.87 20.41
N TYR A 93 8.42 -0.79 19.95
CA TYR A 93 7.47 0.01 20.73
C TYR A 93 6.02 -0.07 20.24
N GLY A 94 5.80 -0.55 19.02
CA GLY A 94 4.48 -0.86 18.47
C GLY A 94 3.88 -2.06 19.20
N THR A 95 2.68 -1.87 19.74
CA THR A 95 1.92 -2.87 20.50
C THR A 95 1.22 -3.89 19.61
#